data_AF-A0A6C1PL80-F1
#
_entry.id   AF-A0A6C1PL80-F1
#
_cell.length_a   1.000
_cell.length_b   1.000
_cell.length_c   1.000
_cell.angle_alpha   90.00
_cell.angle_beta   90.00
_cell.angle_gamma   90.00
#
_symmetry.space_group_name_H-M   'P 1'
#
loop_
_entity.id
_entity.type
_entity.pdbx_description
1 polymer ?
#
loop_
_entity_poly.entity_id
_entity_poly.type
_entity_poly.pdbx_seq_one_letter_code
_entity_poly.pdbx_strand_id
1 'polypeptide(L)' 'MTTTQAETQTTAAAAGSDERIGDFLVRIGAMTPEHQSDVLRRQAEEPGRLFGEIAVELAYIDDDAVDAYLAQAR' A
#
# COMPACT_ATOMS: atom_id res chain seq x y z
N MET A 1 7.15 -42.44 1.89
CA MET A 1 6.31 -41.47 1.17
C MET A 1 6.76 -40.09 1.62
N THR A 2 7.72 -39.55 0.86
CA THR A 2 8.45 -38.32 1.14
C THR A 2 7.65 -37.10 0.71
N THR A 3 7.60 -36.14 1.63
CA THR A 3 7.39 -34.70 1.53
C THR A 3 7.33 -34.11 0.11
N THR A 4 6.21 -33.48 -0.22
CA THR A 4 6.15 -32.38 -1.20
C THR A 4 5.58 -31.16 -0.49
N GLN A 5 6.49 -30.28 -0.07
CA GLN A 5 6.17 -28.93 0.37
C GLN A 5 5.69 -28.14 -0.86
N ALA A 6 4.52 -27.51 -0.75
CA ALA A 6 4.07 -26.52 -1.71
C ALA A 6 4.74 -25.19 -1.39
N GLU A 7 5.88 -24.95 -2.03
CA GLU A 7 6.45 -23.63 -2.27
C GLU A 7 5.52 -22.93 -3.28
N THR A 8 4.95 -21.76 -3.02
CA THR A 8 5.60 -20.47 -3.31
C THR A 8 4.62 -19.38 -2.90
N GLN A 9 4.81 -18.79 -1.73
CA GLN A 9 4.23 -17.47 -1.48
C GLN A 9 5.25 -16.46 -2.01
N THR A 10 5.04 -16.07 -3.27
CA THR A 10 5.68 -14.93 -3.90
C THR A 10 5.35 -13.68 -3.08
N THR A 11 6.32 -13.17 -2.33
CA THR A 11 6.43 -11.73 -2.07
C THR A 11 7.84 -11.31 -2.39
N ALA A 12 8.09 -11.17 -3.69
CA ALA A 12 9.20 -10.37 -4.18
C ALA A 12 8.79 -8.90 -4.13
N ALA A 13 9.43 -8.13 -3.26
CA ALA A 13 9.72 -6.71 -3.52
C ALA A 13 10.91 -6.29 -2.65
N ALA A 14 12.09 -6.29 -3.28
CA ALA A 14 13.32 -5.80 -2.71
C ALA A 14 13.36 -4.26 -2.69
N ALA A 15 14.08 -3.74 -1.70
CA ALA A 15 15.05 -2.63 -1.79
C ALA A 15 14.58 -1.25 -2.28
N GLY A 16 14.48 -0.33 -1.31
CA GLY A 16 14.54 1.13 -1.47
C GLY A 16 14.39 1.77 -0.09
N SER A 17 15.26 2.70 0.29
CA SER A 17 15.28 3.34 1.61
C SER A 17 14.15 4.36 1.84
N ASP A 18 13.06 4.24 1.09
CA ASP A 18 11.88 5.09 1.12
C ASP A 18 10.66 4.20 1.42
N GLU A 19 10.14 4.30 2.64
CA GLU A 19 8.93 3.59 3.06
C GLU A 19 7.77 3.96 2.11
N ARG A 20 7.17 2.96 1.44
CA ARG A 20 6.03 3.21 0.53
C ARG A 20 4.85 3.76 1.33
N ILE A 21 4.15 4.75 0.75
CA ILE A 21 2.99 5.41 1.38
C ILE A 21 1.95 4.41 1.91
N GLY A 22 1.64 3.36 1.15
CA GLY A 22 0.68 2.34 1.58
C GLY A 22 1.13 1.61 2.85
N ASP A 23 2.40 1.21 2.93
CA ASP A 23 2.93 0.51 4.10
C ASP A 23 2.99 1.43 5.33
N PHE A 24 3.38 2.70 5.12
CA PHE A 24 3.34 3.70 6.18
C PHE A 24 1.92 3.90 6.73
N LEU A 25 0.93 4.09 5.86
CA LEU A 25 -0.45 4.35 6.26
C LEU A 25 -1.05 3.15 7.01
N VAL A 26 -0.71 1.92 6.62
CA VAL A 26 -1.06 0.72 7.39
C VAL A 26 -0.37 0.71 8.76
N ARG A 27 0.93 1.02 8.80
CA ARG A 27 1.72 1.03 10.04
C ARG A 27 1.21 2.01 11.08
N ILE A 28 0.76 3.20 10.67
CA ILE A 28 0.21 4.20 11.58
C ILE A 28 -1.28 3.96 11.91
N GLY A 29 -1.89 2.93 11.33
CA GLY A 29 -3.31 2.61 11.51
C GLY A 29 -4.26 3.55 10.77
N ALA A 30 -3.77 4.34 9.81
CA ALA A 30 -4.60 5.20 8.97
C ALA A 30 -5.38 4.38 7.93
N MET A 31 -4.87 3.21 7.52
CA MET A 31 -5.60 2.27 6.67
C MET A 31 -5.37 0.82 7.07
N THR A 32 -6.20 -0.10 6.57
CA THR A 32 -6.01 -1.54 6.76
C THR A 32 -5.23 -2.16 5.58
N PRO A 33 -4.60 -3.34 5.76
CA PRO A 33 -3.95 -4.06 4.65
C PRO A 33 -4.91 -4.40 3.49
N GLU A 34 -6.19 -4.60 3.80
CA GLU A 34 -7.25 -4.84 2.81
C GLU A 34 -7.49 -3.58 1.97
N HIS A 35 -7.60 -2.42 2.61
CA HIS A 35 -7.71 -1.12 1.93
C HIS A 35 -6.49 -0.83 1.06
N GLN A 36 -5.28 -1.10 1.58
CA GLN A 36 -4.03 -0.95 0.82
C GLN A 36 -4.07 -1.80 -0.46
N SER A 37 -4.48 -3.07 -0.35
CA SER A 37 -4.55 -3.99 -1.48
C SER A 37 -5.57 -3.54 -2.54
N ASP A 38 -6.72 -3.03 -2.11
CA ASP A 38 -7.74 -2.48 -3.00
C ASP A 38 -7.27 -1.24 -3.75
N VAL A 39 -6.58 -0.33 -3.06
CA VAL A 39 -5.99 0.88 -3.67
C VAL A 39 -4.92 0.49 -4.69
N LEU A 40 -4.04 -0.46 -4.35
CA LEU A 40 -3.03 -0.98 -5.28
C LEU A 40 -3.65 -1.61 -6.52
N ARG A 41 -4.73 -2.38 -6.36
CA ARG A 41 -5.45 -2.96 -7.51
C ARG A 41 -5.98 -1.86 -8.42
N ARG A 42 -6.62 -0.85 -7.86
CA ARG A 42 -7.20 0.27 -8.63
C ARG A 42 -6.13 1.15 -9.28
N GLN A 43 -4.99 1.34 -8.62
CA GLN A 43 -3.83 2.01 -9.21
C GLN A 43 -3.22 1.21 -10.38
N ALA A 44 -3.23 -0.13 -10.30
CA ALA A 44 -2.79 -0.98 -11.40
C ALA A 44 -3.75 -0.94 -12.60
N GLU A 45 -5.05 -0.74 -12.36
CA GLU A 45 -6.07 -0.52 -13.40
C GLU A 45 -5.97 0.89 -14.02
N GLU A 46 -5.56 1.90 -13.23
CA GLU A 46 -5.42 3.30 -13.64
C GLU A 46 -3.96 3.80 -13.47
N PRO A 47 -3.01 3.32 -14.31
CA PRO A 47 -1.61 3.72 -14.25
C PRO A 47 -1.46 5.19 -14.64
N GLY A 48 -1.43 6.06 -13.63
CA GLY A 48 -1.43 7.51 -13.79
C GLY A 48 -2.06 8.23 -12.61
N ARG A 49 -2.86 7.52 -11.80
CA ARG A 49 -3.43 8.04 -10.56
C ARG A 49 -2.49 7.82 -9.37
N LEU A 50 -2.44 8.80 -8.46
CA LEU A 50 -1.65 8.67 -7.24
C LEU A 50 -2.38 7.78 -6.23
N PHE A 51 -1.61 7.00 -5.47
CA PHE A 51 -2.13 6.12 -4.43
C PHE A 51 -2.98 6.90 -3.40
N GLY A 52 -2.49 8.06 -2.96
CA GLY A 52 -3.21 8.92 -2.01
C GLY A 52 -4.54 9.41 -2.55
N GLU A 53 -4.60 9.86 -3.82
CA GLU A 53 -5.84 10.30 -4.46
C GLU A 53 -6.89 9.18 -4.51
N ILE A 54 -6.46 7.97 -4.86
CA ILE A 54 -7.35 6.80 -4.90
C ILE A 54 -7.84 6.46 -3.48
N ALA A 55 -6.94 6.47 -2.49
CA ALA A 55 -7.29 6.14 -1.12
C ALA A 55 -8.28 7.15 -0.50
N VAL A 56 -8.16 8.44 -0.84
CA VAL A 56 -9.13 9.48 -0.46
C VAL A 56 -10.45 9.30 -1.22
N GLU A 57 -10.42 9.02 -2.53
CA GLU A 57 -11.64 8.77 -3.32
C GLU A 57 -12.44 7.57 -2.78
N LEU A 58 -11.74 6.52 -2.34
CA LEU A 58 -12.35 5.33 -1.74
C LEU A 58 -12.78 5.55 -0.27
N ALA A 59 -12.56 6.75 0.29
CA ALA A 59 -12.79 7.08 1.70
C ALA A 59 -12.09 6.12 2.67
N TYR A 60 -10.94 5.57 2.26
CA TYR A 60 -10.10 4.71 3.11
C TYR A 60 -9.20 5.52 4.03
N ILE A 61 -8.86 6.74 3.63
CA ILE A 61 -8.13 7.74 4.39
C ILE A 61 -8.70 9.13 4.09
N ASP A 62 -8.47 10.08 4.99
CA ASP A 62 -8.76 11.50 4.76
C ASP A 62 -7.53 12.25 4.20
N ASP A 63 -7.77 13.39 3.57
CA ASP A 63 -6.70 14.27 3.05
C ASP A 63 -5.66 14.63 4.12
N ASP A 64 -6.09 14.86 5.36
CA ASP A 64 -5.19 15.15 6.50
C ASP A 64 -4.17 14.02 6.75
N ALA A 65 -4.55 12.76 6.55
CA ALA A 65 -3.66 11.62 6.73
C ALA A 65 -2.62 11.52 5.60
N VAL A 66 -3.01 11.90 4.38
CA VAL A 66 -2.10 11.99 3.23
C VAL A 66 -1.10 13.12 3.44
N ASP A 67 -1.57 14.29 3.86
CA ASP A 67 -0.72 15.46 4.13
C ASP A 67 0.30 15.17 5.24
N ALA A 68 -0.11 14.46 6.30
CA ALA A 68 0.79 14.05 7.37
C ALA A 68 1.92 13.14 6.87
N TYR A 69 1.63 12.21 5.94
CA TYR A 69 2.67 11.40 5.31
C TYR A 69 3.59 12.24 4.43
N LEU A 70 3.03 13.09 3.56
CA LEU A 70 3.82 13.95 2.66
C LEU A 70 4.72 14.93 3.43
N ALA A 71 4.30 15.35 4.63
CA ALA A 71 5.11 16.18 5.52
C ALA A 71 6.29 15.41 6.15
N GLN A 72 6.15 14.10 6.40
CA GLN A 72 7.23 13.26 6.93
C GLN A 72 8.16 12.71 5.85
N ALA A 73 7.67 12.47 4.64
CA ALA A 73 8.45 11.95 3.51
C ALA A 73 9.37 12.99 2.85
N ARG A 74 9.77 14.04 3.58
CA ARG A 74 10.44 15.25 3.07
C ARG A 74 11.93 15.32 3.44
#